data_AF-A0A938QZC4-F1
#
_entry.id   AF-A0A938QZC4-F1
#
_cell.length_a   1.000
_cell.length_b   1.000
_cell.length_c   1.000
_cell.angle_alpha   90.00
_cell.angle_beta   90.00
_cell.angle_gamma   90.00
#
_symmetry.space_group_name_H-M   'P 1'
#
loop_
_entity.id
_entity.type
_entity.pdbx_description
1 polymer ?
#
loop_
_entity_poly.entity_id
_entity_poly.type
_entity_poly.pdbx_seq_one_letter_code
_entity_poly.pdbx_strand_id
1 'polypeptide(L)'
;MTDQTGGPPMTGDDATTDGAAVDDVVDQPPGALAATLALVYADLDAHRRALPALGRHPAVTGVEFTVQAPLFKGSRRIVEALAGAAGLDDKIDAYFRHGLLDEGERVRFARLFAARYLQRHPRAERQDLFLASGDVVGYSFDLVAPMQLAVPREALDAIAQGPHDVGLLARLRGGRAPPRWHLKVRLRLFLDHALNPRRHGEPAVAAAARSLGVDAPYVVEVEASPALSGYARFVLEPVVAAVGGHVVRLQA
;
A
#
# COMPACT_ATOMS: atom_id res chain seq x y z
N MET A 1 80.94 35.29 8.42
CA MET A 1 80.88 33.84 8.64
C MET A 1 79.78 33.29 7.76
N THR A 2 80.19 32.82 6.59
CA THR A 2 79.40 32.06 5.63
C THR A 2 79.33 30.61 6.10
N ASP A 3 78.14 30.00 6.04
CA ASP A 3 78.10 28.61 5.60
C ASP A 3 76.76 28.26 4.92
N GLN A 4 76.89 27.78 3.70
CA GLN A 4 75.89 27.05 2.92
C GLN A 4 76.26 25.58 2.97
N THR A 5 75.31 24.71 3.36
CA THR A 5 75.19 23.31 2.90
C THR A 5 73.70 22.99 3.04
N GLY A 6 72.96 22.47 2.07
CA GLY A 6 73.22 21.38 1.15
C GLY A 6 72.19 20.28 1.47
N GLY A 7 71.14 20.13 0.64
CA GLY A 7 70.04 19.17 0.85
C GLY A 7 70.48 17.70 0.79
N PRO A 8 69.58 16.75 1.14
CA PRO A 8 68.79 16.12 0.08
C PRO A 8 67.31 15.81 0.44
N PRO A 9 66.48 15.52 -0.59
CA PRO A 9 65.04 15.27 -0.49
C PRO A 9 64.71 13.81 -0.13
N MET A 10 63.68 13.59 0.69
CA MET A 10 62.93 12.32 0.87
C MET A 10 61.54 12.68 1.42
N THR A 11 60.48 12.73 0.62
CA THR A 11 59.43 11.69 0.47
C THR A 11 58.86 11.14 1.78
N GLY A 12 57.54 11.34 1.99
CA GLY A 12 56.70 10.46 2.80
C GLY A 12 56.07 11.11 4.02
N ASP A 13 54.85 11.64 3.87
CA ASP A 13 53.62 11.07 4.45
C ASP A 13 52.57 12.18 4.58
N ASP A 14 51.80 12.32 3.50
CA ASP A 14 50.55 13.06 3.54
C ASP A 14 49.57 12.33 4.45
N ALA A 15 49.11 13.08 5.44
CA ALA A 15 47.90 12.80 6.18
C ALA A 15 46.74 12.53 5.21
N THR A 16 46.29 11.28 5.15
CA THR A 16 44.95 10.96 4.69
C THR A 16 44.31 10.04 5.70
N THR A 17 43.53 10.66 6.58
CA THR A 17 42.45 10.02 7.32
C THR A 17 41.65 9.17 6.33
N ASP A 18 41.69 7.86 6.54
CA ASP A 18 40.87 6.86 5.87
C ASP A 18 39.41 7.09 6.29
N GLY A 19 38.81 8.13 5.71
CA GLY A 19 37.39 8.37 5.74
C GLY A 19 36.76 7.30 4.88
N ALA A 20 36.46 6.15 5.51
CA ALA A 20 35.67 5.09 4.93
C ALA A 20 34.51 5.74 4.18
N ALA A 21 34.56 5.64 2.85
CA ALA A 21 33.47 6.02 1.98
C ALA A 21 32.23 5.28 2.50
N VAL A 22 31.37 6.01 3.20
CA VAL A 22 29.99 5.60 3.38
C VAL A 22 29.47 5.62 1.97
N ASP A 23 29.34 4.43 1.37
CA ASP A 23 28.64 4.24 0.12
C ASP A 23 27.30 4.99 0.25
N ASP A 24 27.24 6.15 -0.38
CA ASP A 24 26.00 6.76 -0.83
C ASP A 24 25.43 5.78 -1.85
N VAL A 25 24.81 4.73 -1.33
CA VAL A 25 23.90 3.87 -2.08
C VAL A 25 22.84 4.81 -2.60
N VAL A 26 23.02 5.18 -3.86
CA VAL A 26 22.10 5.90 -4.70
C VAL A 26 20.68 5.43 -4.37
N ASP A 27 19.88 6.35 -3.83
CA ASP A 27 18.48 6.20 -3.43
C ASP A 27 17.57 6.06 -4.67
N GLN A 28 17.98 5.24 -5.65
CA GLN A 28 17.12 4.82 -6.74
C GLN A 28 16.15 3.77 -6.19
N PRO A 29 14.83 3.96 -6.31
CA PRO A 29 13.86 3.06 -5.70
C PRO A 29 13.93 1.69 -6.40
N PRO A 30 14.51 0.63 -5.79
CA PRO A 30 14.52 -0.69 -6.38
C PRO A 30 13.17 -1.32 -6.05
N GLY A 31 12.22 -1.19 -6.97
CA GLY A 31 10.93 -1.88 -6.95
C GLY A 31 9.75 -0.96 -6.61
N ALA A 32 8.95 -0.64 -7.63
CA ALA A 32 7.62 -0.06 -7.45
C ALA A 32 6.81 -0.90 -6.44
N LEU A 33 5.94 -0.25 -5.67
CA LEU A 33 4.93 -0.97 -4.90
C LEU A 33 4.22 -1.95 -5.83
N ALA A 34 4.07 -3.19 -5.39
CA ALA A 34 3.46 -4.23 -6.20
C ALA A 34 2.29 -4.84 -5.46
N ALA A 35 1.27 -5.24 -6.21
CA ALA A 35 0.11 -5.97 -5.71
C ALA A 35 0.54 -7.38 -5.27
N THR A 36 1.13 -7.48 -4.09
CA THR A 36 1.68 -8.73 -3.52
C THR A 36 0.69 -9.42 -2.59
N LEU A 37 -0.30 -8.69 -2.10
CA LEU A 37 -1.36 -9.20 -1.23
C LEU A 37 -2.74 -8.78 -1.76
N ALA A 38 -3.77 -9.49 -1.32
CA ALA A 38 -5.15 -9.08 -1.45
C ALA A 38 -5.88 -9.19 -0.11
N LEU A 39 -6.80 -8.27 0.12
CA LEU A 39 -7.79 -8.37 1.19
C LEU A 39 -9.06 -8.96 0.58
N VAL A 40 -9.57 -10.03 1.18
CA VAL A 40 -10.75 -10.75 0.70
C VAL A 40 -11.84 -10.62 1.76
N TYR A 41 -12.98 -10.07 1.38
CA TYR A 41 -14.13 -9.84 2.25
C TYR A 41 -15.38 -10.49 1.68
N ALA A 42 -16.35 -10.77 2.54
CA ALA A 42 -17.68 -11.22 2.10
C ALA A 42 -18.40 -10.12 1.30
N ASP A 43 -18.24 -8.86 1.69
CA ASP A 43 -18.89 -7.72 1.06
C ASP A 43 -18.05 -6.43 1.20
N LEU A 44 -18.53 -5.39 0.51
CA LEU A 44 -17.91 -4.06 0.52
C LEU A 44 -18.06 -3.34 1.88
N ASP A 45 -19.09 -3.65 2.68
CA ASP A 45 -19.29 -3.00 3.99
C ASP A 45 -18.25 -3.47 5.01
N ALA A 46 -17.84 -4.74 4.96
CA ALA A 46 -16.72 -5.26 5.74
C ALA A 46 -15.44 -4.48 5.44
N HIS A 47 -15.16 -4.19 4.17
CA HIS A 47 -14.02 -3.35 3.80
C HIS A 47 -14.16 -1.93 4.36
N ARG A 48 -15.34 -1.30 4.25
CA ARG A 48 -15.61 0.03 4.85
C ARG A 48 -15.28 0.05 6.34
N ARG A 49 -15.70 -0.98 7.09
CA ARG A 49 -15.46 -1.09 8.54
C ARG A 49 -13.97 -1.28 8.86
N ALA A 50 -13.19 -1.91 7.98
CA ALA A 50 -11.75 -2.12 8.17
C ALA A 50 -10.93 -0.83 8.04
N LEU A 51 -11.32 0.12 7.19
CA LEU A 51 -10.50 1.31 6.90
C LEU A 51 -10.25 2.18 8.15
N PRO A 52 -11.26 2.59 8.94
CA PRO A 52 -11.01 3.34 10.18
C PRO A 52 -10.18 2.57 11.20
N ALA A 53 -10.39 1.25 11.32
CA ALA A 53 -9.63 0.40 12.23
C ALA A 53 -8.14 0.34 11.82
N LEU A 54 -7.86 0.29 10.51
CA LEU A 54 -6.51 0.35 9.97
C LEU A 54 -5.86 1.70 10.25
N GLY A 55 -6.57 2.81 10.06
CA GLY A 55 -6.06 4.15 10.34
C GLY A 55 -5.73 4.42 11.82
N ARG A 56 -6.28 3.62 12.74
CA ARG A 56 -5.99 3.69 14.19
C ARG A 56 -5.02 2.60 14.66
N HIS A 57 -4.56 1.74 13.76
CA HIS A 57 -3.67 0.64 14.13
C HIS A 57 -2.31 1.20 14.62
N PRO A 58 -1.73 0.72 15.73
CA PRO A 58 -0.50 1.30 16.30
C PRO A 58 0.73 1.28 15.37
N ALA A 59 0.75 0.36 14.40
CA ALA A 59 1.80 0.28 13.39
C ALA A 59 1.59 1.20 12.19
N VAL A 60 0.47 1.93 12.12
CA VAL A 60 0.14 2.83 11.01
C VAL A 60 0.44 4.27 11.43
N THR A 61 1.13 5.00 10.57
CA THR A 61 1.42 6.42 10.70
C THR A 61 1.06 7.11 9.39
N GLY A 62 0.29 8.20 9.47
CA GLY A 62 -0.15 8.90 8.26
C GLY A 62 -1.15 8.08 7.44
N VAL A 63 -2.31 8.68 7.18
CA VAL A 63 -3.34 8.08 6.33
C VAL A 63 -3.74 9.11 5.30
N GLU A 64 -3.82 8.68 4.06
CA GLU A 64 -4.30 9.46 2.95
C GLU A 64 -5.48 8.73 2.30
N PHE A 65 -6.61 9.41 2.23
CA PHE A 65 -7.78 8.95 1.50
C PHE A 65 -8.10 9.94 0.38
N THR A 66 -8.03 9.46 -0.85
CA THR A 66 -8.28 10.25 -2.05
C THR A 66 -9.47 9.70 -2.81
N VAL A 67 -10.27 10.62 -3.34
CA VAL A 67 -11.40 10.28 -4.20
C VAL A 67 -11.34 11.15 -5.44
N GLN A 68 -11.40 10.52 -6.60
CA GLN A 68 -11.37 11.18 -7.90
C GLN A 68 -12.73 11.14 -8.58
N ALA A 69 -12.86 11.85 -9.69
CA ALA A 69 -14.03 11.73 -10.55
C ALA A 69 -14.16 10.29 -11.09
N PRO A 70 -15.39 9.77 -11.26
CA PRO A 70 -16.67 10.46 -11.10
C PRO A 70 -17.25 10.43 -9.69
N LEU A 71 -16.59 9.77 -8.73
CA LEU A 71 -17.12 9.64 -7.37
C LEU A 71 -17.00 10.95 -6.57
N PHE A 72 -15.92 11.70 -6.76
CA PHE A 72 -15.68 12.98 -6.08
C PHE A 72 -16.83 13.96 -6.35
N LYS A 73 -17.60 14.27 -5.29
CA LYS A 73 -18.80 15.11 -5.36
C LYS A 73 -19.78 14.67 -6.47
N GLY A 74 -19.80 13.36 -6.76
CA GLY A 74 -20.52 12.80 -7.89
C GLY A 74 -22.04 12.72 -7.76
N SER A 75 -22.57 12.93 -6.55
CA SER A 75 -24.01 13.02 -6.27
C SER A 75 -24.29 14.09 -5.22
N ARG A 76 -25.52 14.62 -5.21
CA ARG A 76 -25.97 15.58 -4.19
C ARG A 76 -25.90 14.99 -2.78
N ARG A 77 -26.24 13.72 -2.63
CA ARG A 77 -26.16 12.99 -1.35
C ARG A 77 -24.73 12.93 -0.81
N ILE A 78 -23.74 12.67 -1.67
CA ILE A 78 -22.31 12.71 -1.27
C ILE A 78 -21.92 14.12 -0.82
N VAL A 79 -22.33 15.17 -1.56
CA VAL A 79 -21.99 16.56 -1.21
C VAL A 79 -22.60 16.96 0.14
N GLU A 80 -23.87 16.64 0.37
CA GLU A 80 -24.57 16.93 1.62
C GLU A 80 -23.95 16.17 2.80
N ALA A 81 -23.61 14.88 2.63
CA ALA A 81 -22.94 14.10 3.67
C ALA A 81 -21.54 14.63 3.99
N LEU A 82 -20.76 15.03 2.97
CA LEU A 82 -19.43 15.61 3.16
C LEU A 82 -19.47 16.98 3.85
N ALA A 83 -20.55 17.75 3.69
CA ALA A 83 -20.71 19.04 4.37
C ALA A 83 -20.85 18.87 5.90
N GLY A 84 -21.35 17.72 6.35
CA GLY A 84 -21.46 17.37 7.77
C GLY A 84 -20.30 16.53 8.33
N ALA A 85 -19.33 16.14 7.51
CA ALA A 85 -18.23 15.26 7.90
C ALA A 85 -17.18 16.01 8.74
N ALA A 86 -16.94 15.56 9.98
CA ALA A 86 -15.98 16.18 10.91
C ALA A 86 -14.57 15.59 10.77
N GLY A 87 -14.44 14.36 10.29
CA GLY A 87 -13.17 13.66 10.19
C GLY A 87 -13.00 12.82 8.93
N LEU A 88 -11.85 12.13 8.86
CA LEU A 88 -11.53 11.18 7.79
C LEU A 88 -12.55 10.04 7.72
N ASP A 89 -12.91 9.47 8.87
CA ASP A 89 -13.85 8.35 8.96
C ASP A 89 -15.24 8.73 8.42
N ASP A 90 -15.73 9.93 8.75
CA ASP A 90 -17.00 10.44 8.22
C ASP A 90 -16.96 10.64 6.71
N LYS A 91 -15.81 11.08 6.17
CA LYS A 91 -15.62 11.23 4.72
C LYS A 91 -15.65 9.87 4.03
N ILE A 92 -14.95 8.88 4.57
CA ILE A 92 -14.98 7.50 4.06
C ILE A 92 -16.43 7.00 4.08
N ASP A 93 -17.14 7.14 5.19
CA ASP A 93 -18.53 6.73 5.33
C ASP A 93 -19.45 7.43 4.32
N ALA A 94 -19.27 8.73 4.07
CA ALA A 94 -20.05 9.47 3.10
C ALA A 94 -19.91 8.89 1.68
N TYR A 95 -18.69 8.61 1.23
CA TYR A 95 -18.45 8.05 -0.09
C TYR A 95 -18.92 6.60 -0.23
N PHE A 96 -18.73 5.79 0.81
CA PHE A 96 -19.20 4.41 0.79
C PHE A 96 -20.73 4.36 0.81
N ARG A 97 -21.39 5.01 1.77
CA ARG A 97 -22.87 4.92 1.92
C ARG A 97 -23.62 5.53 0.74
N HIS A 98 -23.15 6.65 0.20
CA HIS A 98 -23.87 7.40 -0.84
C HIS A 98 -23.30 7.22 -2.24
N GLY A 99 -22.35 6.30 -2.41
CA GLY A 99 -21.74 6.01 -3.70
C GLY A 99 -21.45 4.53 -3.91
N LEU A 100 -20.59 3.93 -3.10
CA LEU A 100 -20.11 2.57 -3.37
C LEU A 100 -21.06 1.46 -2.90
N LEU A 101 -21.73 1.62 -1.77
CA LEU A 101 -22.65 0.62 -1.20
C LEU A 101 -24.02 0.63 -1.90
N ASP A 102 -24.45 1.79 -2.42
CA ASP A 102 -25.63 1.89 -3.27
C ASP A 102 -25.28 1.36 -4.67
N GLU A 103 -25.82 0.19 -5.01
CA GLU A 103 -25.54 -0.46 -6.30
C GLU A 103 -25.95 0.42 -7.50
N GLY A 104 -27.07 1.13 -7.42
CA GLY A 104 -27.53 1.99 -8.51
C GLY A 104 -26.57 3.15 -8.76
N GLU A 105 -26.13 3.81 -7.68
CA GLU A 105 -25.12 4.87 -7.76
C GLU A 105 -23.75 4.33 -8.21
N ARG A 106 -23.31 3.18 -7.69
CA ARG A 106 -22.06 2.53 -8.07
C ARG A 106 -22.03 2.23 -9.57
N VAL A 107 -23.07 1.60 -10.12
CA VAL A 107 -23.21 1.30 -11.55
C VAL A 107 -23.24 2.59 -12.38
N ARG A 108 -23.93 3.63 -11.91
CA ARG A 108 -23.94 4.95 -12.57
C ARG A 108 -22.53 5.54 -12.63
N PHE A 109 -21.79 5.54 -11.53
CA PHE A 109 -20.41 6.02 -11.47
C PHE A 109 -19.48 5.20 -12.36
N ALA A 110 -19.59 3.86 -12.35
CA ALA A 110 -18.82 2.99 -13.24
C ALA A 110 -19.03 3.33 -14.72
N ARG A 111 -20.29 3.53 -15.15
CA ARG A 111 -20.62 3.92 -16.53
C ARG A 111 -20.06 5.30 -16.89
N LEU A 112 -20.16 6.28 -15.98
CA LEU A 112 -19.59 7.62 -16.18
C LEU A 112 -18.06 7.58 -16.30
N PHE A 113 -17.41 6.79 -15.45
CA PHE A 113 -15.97 6.57 -15.52
C PHE A 113 -15.59 5.95 -16.86
N ALA A 114 -16.28 4.88 -17.27
CA ALA A 114 -16.03 4.17 -18.51
C ALA A 114 -16.16 5.07 -19.74
N ALA A 115 -17.25 5.83 -19.83
CA ALA A 115 -17.45 6.77 -20.93
C ALA A 115 -16.32 7.80 -21.02
N ARG A 116 -15.92 8.40 -19.88
CA ARG A 116 -14.85 9.39 -19.84
C ARG A 116 -13.47 8.81 -20.13
N TYR A 117 -13.21 7.60 -19.64
CA TYR A 117 -11.93 6.92 -19.84
C TYR A 117 -11.75 6.52 -21.31
N LEU A 118 -12.77 5.89 -21.92
CA LEU A 118 -12.73 5.46 -23.33
C LEU A 118 -12.68 6.63 -24.31
N GLN A 119 -13.25 7.80 -23.96
CA GLN A 119 -13.05 9.02 -24.76
C GLN A 119 -11.58 9.45 -24.82
N ARG A 120 -10.83 9.30 -23.73
CA ARG A 120 -9.39 9.65 -23.68
C ARG A 120 -8.49 8.53 -24.20
N HIS A 121 -8.94 7.29 -24.06
CA HIS A 121 -8.20 6.09 -24.43
C HIS A 121 -9.07 5.19 -25.33
N PRO A 122 -9.32 5.56 -26.61
CA PRO A 122 -10.26 4.83 -27.46
C PRO A 122 -9.85 3.39 -27.80
N ARG A 123 -8.58 3.06 -27.60
CA ARG A 123 -8.02 1.72 -27.83
C ARG A 123 -7.90 0.88 -26.56
N ALA A 124 -8.30 1.42 -25.41
CA ALA A 124 -8.21 0.69 -24.15
C ALA A 124 -9.13 -0.53 -24.15
N GLU A 125 -8.62 -1.63 -23.63
CA GLU A 125 -9.38 -2.85 -23.45
C GLU A 125 -10.18 -2.81 -22.13
N ARG A 126 -11.07 -3.79 -21.94
CA ARG A 126 -11.84 -3.92 -20.70
C ARG A 126 -10.94 -4.05 -19.46
N GLN A 127 -9.78 -4.68 -19.60
CA GLN A 127 -8.81 -4.84 -18.53
C GLN A 127 -8.16 -3.50 -18.13
N ASP A 128 -7.82 -2.65 -19.09
CA ASP A 128 -7.25 -1.32 -18.83
C ASP A 128 -8.26 -0.46 -18.07
N LEU A 129 -9.51 -0.47 -18.52
CA LEU A 129 -10.60 0.24 -17.87
C LEU A 129 -10.80 -0.23 -16.43
N PHE A 130 -10.76 -1.55 -16.22
CA PHE A 130 -10.85 -2.13 -14.89
C PHE A 130 -9.72 -1.63 -13.99
N LEU A 131 -8.46 -1.78 -14.42
CA LEU A 131 -7.30 -1.36 -13.62
C LEU A 131 -7.31 0.13 -13.31
N ALA A 132 -7.67 0.97 -14.29
CA ALA A 132 -7.78 2.41 -14.11
C ALA A 132 -8.88 2.82 -13.13
N SER A 133 -9.96 2.03 -13.03
CA SER A 133 -11.02 2.31 -12.05
C SER A 133 -10.53 2.16 -10.60
N GLY A 134 -9.41 1.46 -10.38
CA GLY A 134 -8.79 1.24 -9.07
C GLY A 134 -8.07 2.47 -8.51
N ASP A 135 -7.97 3.52 -9.32
CA ASP A 135 -7.37 4.80 -8.95
C ASP A 135 -8.43 5.84 -8.55
N VAL A 136 -9.72 5.52 -8.69
CA VAL A 136 -10.80 6.46 -8.32
C VAL A 136 -10.92 6.61 -6.82
N VAL A 137 -10.70 5.54 -6.06
CA VAL A 137 -10.70 5.56 -4.61
C VAL A 137 -9.35 5.02 -4.13
N GLY A 138 -8.53 5.93 -3.62
CA GLY A 138 -7.22 5.59 -3.07
C GLY A 138 -7.28 5.64 -1.54
N TYR A 139 -6.83 4.56 -0.90
CA TYR A 139 -6.48 4.59 0.52
C TYR A 139 -5.02 4.18 0.66
N SER A 140 -4.19 5.05 1.20
CA SER A 140 -2.79 4.74 1.45
C SER A 140 -2.37 5.16 2.84
N PHE A 141 -1.38 4.48 3.38
CA PHE A 141 -0.88 4.74 4.71
C PHE A 141 0.59 4.34 4.79
N ASP A 142 1.31 4.97 5.71
CA ASP A 142 2.68 4.59 6.01
C ASP A 142 2.71 3.69 7.25
N LEU A 143 3.65 2.77 7.26
CA LEU A 143 3.92 1.92 8.41
C LEU A 143 5.01 2.55 9.26
N VAL A 144 4.87 2.41 10.57
CA VAL A 144 5.96 2.61 11.52
C VAL A 144 7.06 1.59 11.22
N ALA A 145 8.33 1.93 11.42
CA ALA A 145 9.41 0.97 11.21
C ALA A 145 9.25 -0.22 12.19
N PRO A 146 9.48 -1.49 11.78
CA PRO A 146 9.27 -2.66 12.64
C PRO A 146 9.96 -2.56 14.01
N MET A 147 11.15 -1.97 14.04
CA MET A 147 11.96 -1.80 15.26
C MET A 147 11.38 -0.78 16.27
N GLN A 148 10.41 0.03 15.85
CA GLN A 148 9.75 1.03 16.70
C GLN A 148 8.40 0.53 17.26
N LEU A 149 7.98 -0.69 16.88
CA LEU A 149 6.79 -1.30 17.44
C LEU A 149 7.04 -1.80 18.87
N ALA A 150 5.96 -2.00 19.63
CA ALA A 150 6.02 -2.66 20.94
C ALA A 150 6.47 -4.14 20.84
N VAL A 151 6.24 -4.77 19.68
CA VAL A 151 6.54 -6.19 19.40
C VAL A 151 7.49 -6.34 18.20
N PRO A 152 8.72 -5.79 18.27
CA PRO A 152 9.61 -5.74 17.11
C PRO A 152 10.06 -7.13 16.64
N ARG A 153 10.19 -8.11 17.55
CA ARG A 153 10.58 -9.49 17.19
C ARG A 153 9.54 -10.17 16.31
N GLU A 154 8.27 -10.09 16.68
CA GLU A 154 7.16 -10.67 15.91
C GLU A 154 7.07 -10.04 14.50
N ALA A 155 7.27 -8.73 14.41
CA ALA A 155 7.30 -8.04 13.11
C ALA A 155 8.46 -8.51 12.22
N LEU A 156 9.66 -8.70 12.80
CA LEU A 156 10.82 -9.24 12.07
C LEU A 156 10.62 -10.71 11.66
N ASP A 157 10.00 -11.52 12.51
CA ASP A 157 9.69 -12.92 12.21
C ASP A 157 8.66 -13.01 11.07
N ALA A 158 7.64 -12.14 11.08
CA ALA A 158 6.68 -12.06 9.99
C ALA A 158 7.31 -11.65 8.65
N ILE A 159 8.30 -10.75 8.66
CA ILE A 159 9.09 -10.42 7.46
C ILE A 159 9.84 -11.67 6.97
N ALA A 160 10.52 -12.38 7.87
CA ALA A 160 11.31 -13.55 7.55
C ALA A 160 10.48 -14.72 6.97
N GLN A 161 9.21 -14.84 7.37
CA GLN A 161 8.28 -15.86 6.88
C GLN A 161 7.67 -15.54 5.51
N GLY A 162 7.85 -14.32 4.99
CA GLY A 162 7.39 -13.91 3.66
C GLY A 162 8.52 -13.71 2.65
N PRO A 163 8.20 -13.48 1.36
CA PRO A 163 9.14 -12.91 0.42
C PRO A 163 9.67 -11.59 0.99
N HIS A 164 10.98 -11.49 1.06
CA HIS A 164 11.68 -10.34 1.60
C HIS A 164 13.05 -10.18 0.94
N ASP A 165 13.61 -8.97 1.06
CA ASP A 165 15.00 -8.73 0.72
C ASP A 165 15.90 -9.11 1.91
N VAL A 166 16.86 -10.00 1.68
CA VAL A 166 17.74 -10.53 2.74
C VAL A 166 18.64 -9.44 3.33
N GLY A 167 19.12 -8.52 2.50
CA GLY A 167 19.97 -7.41 2.93
C GLY A 167 19.19 -6.39 3.77
N LEU A 168 17.95 -6.10 3.37
CA LEU A 168 17.04 -5.24 4.13
C LEU A 168 16.69 -5.87 5.48
N LEU A 169 16.36 -7.16 5.52
CA LEU A 169 16.09 -7.86 6.77
C LEU A 169 17.31 -7.86 7.69
N ALA A 170 18.52 -8.06 7.15
CA ALA A 170 19.76 -7.96 7.92
C ALA A 170 19.97 -6.54 8.48
N ARG A 171 19.73 -5.49 7.68
CA ARG A 171 19.76 -4.08 8.16
C ARG A 171 18.78 -3.84 9.31
N LEU A 172 17.54 -4.32 9.17
CA LEU A 172 16.50 -4.19 10.20
C LEU A 172 16.90 -4.90 11.49
N ARG A 173 17.43 -6.13 11.40
CA ARG A 173 17.96 -6.88 12.55
C ARG A 173 19.14 -6.18 13.23
N GLY A 174 19.93 -5.43 12.46
CA GLY A 174 20.98 -4.53 12.97
C GLY A 174 20.47 -3.20 13.55
N GLY A 175 19.15 -3.01 13.68
CA GLY A 175 18.53 -1.80 14.26
C GLY A 175 18.45 -0.62 13.30
N ARG A 176 18.78 -0.79 12.02
CA ARG A 176 18.72 0.30 11.04
C ARG A 176 17.33 0.42 10.44
N ALA A 177 16.83 1.65 10.33
CA ALA A 177 15.55 1.90 9.68
C ALA A 177 15.59 1.58 8.17
N PRO A 178 14.48 1.08 7.59
CA PRO A 178 14.36 0.93 6.16
C PRO A 178 14.07 2.28 5.50
N PRO A 179 14.37 2.45 4.20
CA PRO A 179 13.86 3.58 3.43
C PRO A 179 12.33 3.72 3.54
N ARG A 180 11.81 4.96 3.57
CA ARG A 180 10.38 5.24 3.82
C ARG A 180 9.45 4.59 2.80
N TRP A 181 9.85 4.50 1.55
CA TRP A 181 9.01 3.94 0.48
C TRP A 181 8.72 2.44 0.69
N HIS A 182 9.57 1.70 1.41
CA HIS A 182 9.30 0.31 1.79
C HIS A 182 8.16 0.18 2.80
N LEU A 183 7.87 1.26 3.53
CA LEU A 183 6.86 1.32 4.57
C LEU A 183 5.51 1.83 4.05
N LYS A 184 5.43 2.23 2.77
CA LYS A 184 4.18 2.70 2.18
C LYS A 184 3.31 1.52 1.74
N VAL A 185 2.02 1.57 2.07
CA VAL A 185 1.01 0.63 1.61
C VAL A 185 -0.13 1.38 0.94
N ARG A 186 -0.61 0.85 -0.18
CA ARG A 186 -1.78 1.38 -0.89
C ARG A 186 -2.80 0.28 -1.13
N LEU A 187 -4.05 0.60 -0.86
CA LEU A 187 -5.20 -0.24 -1.14
C LEU A 187 -5.86 0.28 -2.42
N ARG A 188 -6.03 -0.60 -3.41
CA ARG A 188 -6.78 -0.28 -4.64
C ARG A 188 -8.21 -0.77 -4.50
N LEU A 189 -9.11 0.20 -4.44
CA LEU A 189 -10.54 -0.02 -4.47
C LEU A 189 -10.99 0.42 -5.85
N PHE A 190 -11.58 -0.49 -6.60
CA PHE A 190 -12.14 -0.11 -7.88
C PHE A 190 -13.66 0.20 -7.76
N LEU A 191 -14.26 0.76 -8.81
CA LEU A 191 -15.65 1.22 -8.78
C LEU A 191 -16.69 0.14 -9.10
N ASP A 192 -16.40 -0.80 -10.00
CA ASP A 192 -17.37 -1.75 -10.54
C ASP A 192 -16.94 -3.18 -10.24
N HIS A 193 -17.12 -3.61 -8.99
CA HIS A 193 -16.71 -4.95 -8.50
C HIS A 193 -17.90 -5.82 -8.23
N ALA A 194 -18.71 -6.09 -9.25
CA ALA A 194 -19.40 -7.37 -9.20
C ALA A 194 -18.38 -8.50 -8.94
N LEU A 195 -17.16 -8.48 -9.48
CA LEU A 195 -16.11 -9.50 -9.24
C LEU A 195 -14.77 -8.86 -9.65
N ASN A 196 -13.71 -8.74 -8.83
CA ASN A 196 -12.38 -8.42 -9.40
C ASN A 196 -11.95 -9.64 -10.25
N PRO A 197 -12.27 -9.69 -11.56
CA PRO A 197 -12.34 -10.97 -12.26
C PRO A 197 -10.95 -11.57 -12.42
N ARG A 198 -9.93 -10.69 -12.44
CA ARG A 198 -8.52 -11.06 -12.45
C ARG A 198 -8.14 -11.92 -11.24
N ARG A 199 -8.69 -11.62 -10.06
CA ARG A 199 -8.27 -12.26 -8.81
C ARG A 199 -9.20 -13.37 -8.33
N HIS A 200 -10.39 -13.52 -8.91
CA HIS A 200 -11.30 -14.61 -8.53
C HIS A 200 -10.75 -15.99 -8.94
N GLY A 201 -9.92 -16.05 -9.97
CA GLY A 201 -9.22 -17.27 -10.38
C GLY A 201 -8.01 -17.63 -9.52
N GLU A 202 -7.55 -16.74 -8.63
CA GLU A 202 -6.40 -16.99 -7.76
C GLU A 202 -6.74 -18.05 -6.71
N PRO A 203 -5.98 -19.16 -6.58
CA PRO A 203 -6.31 -20.23 -5.65
C PRO A 203 -6.46 -19.77 -4.20
N ALA A 204 -5.65 -18.80 -3.76
CA ALA A 204 -5.70 -18.25 -2.41
C ALA A 204 -6.97 -17.41 -2.17
N VAL A 205 -7.40 -16.63 -3.17
CA VAL A 205 -8.65 -15.86 -3.10
C VAL A 205 -9.85 -16.81 -3.11
N ALA A 206 -9.84 -17.83 -3.96
CA ALA A 206 -10.90 -18.84 -3.99
C ALA A 206 -11.00 -19.62 -2.68
N ALA A 207 -9.87 -19.93 -2.03
CA ALA A 207 -9.86 -20.56 -0.71
C ALA A 207 -10.46 -19.64 0.38
N ALA A 208 -10.10 -18.36 0.38
CA ALA A 208 -10.69 -17.38 1.27
C ALA A 208 -12.21 -17.22 1.02
N ALA A 209 -12.64 -17.13 -0.23
CA ALA A 209 -14.06 -17.05 -0.61
C ALA A 209 -14.87 -18.23 -0.07
N ARG A 210 -14.35 -19.45 -0.19
CA ARG A 210 -14.97 -20.66 0.39
C ARG A 210 -15.06 -20.59 1.91
N SER A 211 -14.01 -20.11 2.58
CA SER A 211 -14.02 -19.93 4.04
C SER A 211 -15.05 -18.90 4.49
N LEU A 212 -15.35 -17.90 3.65
CA LEU A 212 -16.35 -16.87 3.89
C LEU A 212 -17.78 -17.31 3.51
N GLY A 213 -17.93 -18.44 2.82
CA GLY A 213 -19.23 -18.90 2.32
C GLY A 213 -19.82 -18.02 1.22
N VAL A 214 -18.99 -17.38 0.40
CA VAL A 214 -19.42 -16.51 -0.70
C VAL A 214 -18.86 -16.99 -2.05
N ASP A 215 -19.68 -16.93 -3.10
CA ASP A 215 -19.25 -17.25 -4.47
C ASP A 215 -18.49 -16.10 -5.13
N ALA A 216 -18.77 -14.88 -4.67
CA ALA A 216 -18.32 -13.62 -5.26
C ALA A 216 -17.74 -12.72 -4.16
N PRO A 217 -16.51 -12.97 -3.68
CA PRO A 217 -15.91 -12.15 -2.64
C PRO A 217 -15.60 -10.75 -3.14
N TYR A 218 -15.60 -9.78 -2.22
CA TYR A 218 -15.03 -8.46 -2.49
C TYR A 218 -13.51 -8.51 -2.28
N VAL A 219 -12.74 -8.15 -3.31
CA VAL A 219 -11.27 -8.27 -3.31
C VAL A 219 -10.63 -6.90 -3.50
N VAL A 220 -9.79 -6.51 -2.53
CA VAL A 220 -8.99 -5.28 -2.57
C VAL A 220 -7.54 -5.66 -2.82
N GLU A 221 -6.92 -5.08 -3.85
CA GLU A 221 -5.50 -5.29 -4.11
C GLU A 221 -4.66 -4.41 -3.17
N VAL A 222 -3.61 -4.97 -2.59
CA VAL A 222 -2.69 -4.28 -1.69
C VAL A 222 -1.35 -4.13 -2.39
N GLU A 223 -1.04 -2.89 -2.75
CA GLU A 223 0.27 -2.48 -3.25
C GLU A 223 1.17 -2.19 -2.04
N ALA A 224 2.19 -3.02 -1.85
CA ALA A 224 3.19 -2.88 -0.80
C ALA A 224 4.57 -3.18 -1.37
N SER A 225 5.62 -2.84 -0.62
CA SER A 225 6.97 -3.24 -1.02
C SER A 225 7.11 -4.77 -0.98
N PRO A 226 7.53 -5.40 -2.09
CA PRO A 226 7.80 -6.85 -2.10
C PRO A 226 8.83 -7.26 -1.05
N ALA A 227 9.80 -6.39 -0.76
CA ALA A 227 10.85 -6.63 0.21
C ALA A 227 10.35 -6.70 1.66
N LEU A 228 9.16 -6.16 1.96
CA LEU A 228 8.53 -6.17 3.29
C LEU A 228 7.08 -6.67 3.25
N SER A 229 6.73 -7.53 2.27
CA SER A 229 5.35 -8.02 2.11
C SER A 229 4.82 -8.75 3.36
N GLY A 230 5.70 -9.49 4.06
CA GLY A 230 5.37 -10.13 5.34
C GLY A 230 5.00 -9.13 6.44
N TYR A 231 5.62 -7.94 6.46
CA TYR A 231 5.29 -6.89 7.43
C TYR A 231 3.93 -6.26 7.13
N ALA A 232 3.65 -5.94 5.88
CA ALA A 232 2.34 -5.42 5.48
C ALA A 232 1.23 -6.41 5.87
N ARG A 233 1.42 -7.71 5.63
CA ARG A 233 0.50 -8.75 6.07
C ARG A 233 0.33 -8.77 7.58
N PHE A 234 1.41 -8.77 8.36
CA PHE A 234 1.37 -8.74 9.83
C PHE A 234 0.51 -7.60 10.38
N VAL A 235 0.55 -6.42 9.76
CA VAL A 235 -0.26 -5.26 10.16
C VAL A 235 -1.72 -5.39 9.71
N LEU A 236 -1.95 -5.87 8.48
CA LEU A 236 -3.29 -5.93 7.88
C LEU A 236 -4.14 -7.08 8.45
N GLU A 237 -3.54 -8.24 8.71
CA GLU A 237 -4.22 -9.48 9.09
C GLU A 237 -5.12 -9.35 10.33
N PRO A 238 -4.69 -8.78 11.47
CA PRO A 238 -5.57 -8.64 12.63
C PRO A 238 -6.76 -7.69 12.36
N VAL A 239 -6.54 -6.61 11.61
CA VAL A 239 -7.60 -5.64 11.27
C VAL A 239 -8.65 -6.26 10.34
N VAL A 240 -8.18 -7.00 9.33
CA VAL A 240 -9.03 -7.64 8.33
C VAL A 240 -9.80 -8.81 8.94
N ALA A 241 -9.15 -9.61 9.80
CA ALA A 241 -9.81 -10.71 10.51
C ALA A 241 -10.91 -10.23 11.45
N ALA A 242 -10.73 -9.06 12.10
CA ALA A 242 -11.72 -8.49 13.02
C ALA A 242 -13.06 -8.13 12.35
N VAL A 243 -13.07 -7.93 11.03
CA VAL A 243 -14.30 -7.68 10.25
C VAL A 243 -14.74 -8.90 9.43
N GLY A 244 -14.16 -10.08 9.70
CA GLY A 244 -14.47 -11.32 9.01
C GLY A 244 -13.90 -11.41 7.59
N GLY A 245 -12.74 -10.81 7.33
CA GLY A 245 -12.01 -10.95 6.06
C GLY A 245 -10.76 -11.82 6.17
N HIS A 246 -10.07 -11.98 5.04
CA HIS A 246 -8.77 -12.67 4.95
C HIS A 246 -7.73 -11.81 4.24
N VAL A 247 -6.47 -11.91 4.67
CA VAL A 247 -5.32 -11.41 3.91
C VAL A 247 -4.65 -12.58 3.21
N VAL A 248 -4.58 -12.52 1.89
CA VAL A 248 -3.98 -13.58 1.07
C VAL A 248 -2.80 -13.05 0.27
N ARG A 249 -1.82 -13.91 -0.01
CA ARG A 249 -0.74 -13.60 -0.92
C ARG A 249 -1.18 -13.86 -2.35
N LEU A 250 -0.86 -12.93 -3.24
CA LEU A 250 -1.09 -13.08 -4.68
C LEU A 250 0.14 -13.74 -5.32
N GLN A 251 -0.09 -14.58 -6.34
CA GLN A 251 1.01 -15.06 -7.16
C GLN A 251 1.49 -13.91 -8.06
N ALA A 252 2.81 -13.80 -8.19
CA ALA A 252 3.47 -12.79 -9.04
C ALA A 252 3.33 -13.16 -10.52
#